data_AF-A0A3A9CJB3-F1
#
_entry.id   AF-A0A3A9CJB3-F1
#
_cell.length_a   1.000
_cell.length_b   1.000
_cell.length_c   1.000
_cell.angle_alpha   90.00
_cell.angle_beta   90.00
_cell.angle_gamma   90.00
#
_symmetry.space_group_name_H-M   'P 1'
#
loop_
_entity.id
_entity.type
_entity.pdbx_description
1 polymer ?
#
loop_
_entity_poly.entity_id
_entity_poly.type
_entity_poly.pdbx_seq_one_letter_code
_entity_poly.pdbx_strand_id
1 'polypeptide(L)'
;MKLILFGAGYWGNRALSYFGEDNVYCFCDNMVKAEEQKESAGKKVISFQTLLKIWRDYIVVVSVGSDYMAEICTQLDEAGIEDYFDYTVLAETIICADEFIEKLQTEEGRVRVFKEYYRELANRSKSQFEYLKHLVDITTLKAETGALRSEQLGILEFVSEFLDFIAELDIKPFLTFGNLIGAYRHKGFVPWDDDWDFGIIRSDYNKLMEFAKLHCEVGTRCDYTWYSNSGECVSWYDIFQVYPDKYIFDIRSAMVYVYKSTYGSIYKPGIDFWIFDFYSDSYDIADHMEWLKKVNNKVDSIENEIEKVNYLKSEREKNSKISLEMTNNLFPGIDDNAGYPGLKNVNRWMPAKEIYPLRKAPYENMEFWVPKNMQAMLEFQYPDYMGFPYDLGFPKHERAWGNQRR
;
A
#
# COMPACT_ATOMS: atom_id res chain seq x y z
N MET A 1 -27.07 9.92 -32.13
CA MET A 1 -27.83 9.78 -30.87
C MET A 1 -27.96 11.13 -30.20
N LYS A 2 -29.13 11.40 -29.61
CA LYS A 2 -29.37 12.58 -28.77
C LYS A 2 -29.01 12.27 -27.31
N LEU A 3 -28.89 13.31 -26.49
CA LEU A 3 -28.62 13.19 -25.06
C LEU A 3 -29.90 13.08 -24.24
N ILE A 4 -29.84 12.33 -23.14
CA ILE A 4 -30.77 12.45 -22.01
C ILE A 4 -29.99 13.03 -20.84
N LEU A 5 -30.44 14.17 -20.31
CA LEU A 5 -29.81 14.82 -19.17
C LEU A 5 -30.44 14.33 -17.86
N PHE A 6 -29.69 13.61 -17.04
CA PHE A 6 -30.15 13.15 -15.73
C PHE A 6 -29.99 14.29 -14.71
N GLY A 7 -31.11 14.84 -14.23
CA GLY A 7 -31.21 16.01 -13.37
C GLY A 7 -31.90 17.16 -14.10
N ALA A 8 -33.13 17.53 -13.70
CA ALA A 8 -33.88 18.61 -14.33
C ALA A 8 -33.77 19.97 -13.60
N GLY A 9 -32.78 20.09 -12.71
CA GLY A 9 -32.53 21.27 -11.88
C GLY A 9 -31.56 22.28 -12.48
N TYR A 10 -30.83 22.99 -11.62
CA TYR A 10 -29.86 24.02 -12.03
C TYR A 10 -28.79 23.48 -12.99
N TRP A 11 -28.17 22.34 -12.63
CA TRP A 11 -27.12 21.71 -13.42
C TRP A 11 -27.62 21.15 -14.75
N GLY A 12 -28.82 20.56 -14.77
CA GLY A 12 -29.48 20.15 -16.00
C GLY A 12 -29.71 21.29 -16.98
N ASN A 13 -30.20 22.44 -16.49
CA ASN A 13 -30.40 23.61 -17.35
C ASN A 13 -29.09 24.18 -17.91
N ARG A 14 -27.99 24.12 -17.13
CA ARG A 14 -26.65 24.47 -17.64
C ARG A 14 -26.18 23.48 -18.70
N ALA A 15 -26.37 22.18 -18.47
CA ALA A 15 -26.05 21.15 -19.45
C ALA A 15 -26.85 21.32 -20.75
N LEU A 16 -28.15 21.61 -20.67
CA LEU A 16 -28.99 21.92 -21.84
C LEU A 16 -28.46 23.13 -22.61
N SER A 17 -28.09 24.19 -21.90
CA SER A 17 -27.52 25.40 -22.52
C SER A 17 -26.16 25.13 -23.18
N TYR A 18 -25.34 24.26 -22.57
CA TYR A 18 -24.03 23.89 -23.09
C TYR A 18 -24.14 22.99 -24.33
N PHE A 19 -24.98 21.95 -24.31
CA PHE A 19 -25.13 21.01 -25.42
C PHE A 19 -26.05 21.50 -26.54
N GLY A 20 -26.89 22.50 -26.26
CA GLY A 20 -27.89 23.01 -27.19
C GLY A 20 -29.17 22.16 -27.22
N GLU A 21 -30.30 22.82 -27.43
CA GLU A 21 -31.61 22.17 -27.37
C GLU A 21 -31.78 21.07 -28.42
N ASP A 22 -31.20 21.23 -29.61
CA ASP A 22 -31.36 20.26 -30.70
C ASP A 22 -30.72 18.91 -30.39
N ASN A 23 -29.65 18.91 -29.59
CA ASN A 23 -28.89 17.73 -29.20
C ASN A 23 -29.50 17.00 -28.00
N VAL A 24 -30.37 17.66 -27.23
CA VAL A 24 -31.00 17.07 -26.04
C VAL A 24 -32.42 16.58 -26.35
N TYR A 25 -32.66 15.30 -26.08
CA TYR A 25 -33.98 14.68 -26.22
C TYR A 25 -34.92 15.08 -25.07
N CYS A 26 -34.51 14.82 -23.82
CA CYS A 26 -35.30 15.11 -22.62
C CYS A 26 -34.42 15.15 -21.37
N PHE A 27 -35.01 15.55 -20.24
CA PHE A 27 -34.44 15.34 -18.92
C PHE A 27 -34.95 14.04 -18.30
N CYS A 28 -34.17 13.42 -17.42
CA CYS A 28 -34.61 12.37 -16.49
C CYS A 28 -34.45 12.87 -15.05
N ASP A 29 -35.41 12.62 -14.16
CA ASP A 29 -35.30 13.04 -12.75
C ASP A 29 -36.03 12.05 -11.83
N ASN A 30 -35.39 11.69 -10.71
CA ASN A 30 -35.94 10.72 -9.75
C ASN A 30 -37.21 11.22 -9.05
N MET A 31 -37.42 12.55 -9.02
CA MET A 31 -38.61 13.13 -8.41
C MET A 31 -39.86 12.98 -9.28
N VAL A 32 -39.74 12.53 -10.53
CA VAL A 32 -40.84 12.43 -11.50
C VAL A 32 -41.40 11.02 -11.53
N LYS A 33 -42.73 10.90 -11.40
CA LYS A 33 -43.44 9.61 -11.52
C LYS A 33 -43.76 9.29 -12.98
N ALA A 34 -43.91 8.00 -13.32
CA ALA A 34 -44.05 7.53 -14.71
C ALA A 34 -45.24 8.14 -15.49
N GLU A 35 -46.30 8.55 -14.79
CA GLU A 35 -47.53 9.13 -15.38
C GLU A 35 -47.56 10.65 -15.29
N GLU A 36 -46.56 11.27 -14.66
CA GLU A 36 -46.50 12.71 -14.44
C GLU A 36 -46.02 13.44 -15.69
N GLN A 37 -46.76 14.47 -16.11
CA GLN A 37 -46.34 15.36 -17.19
C GLN A 37 -45.60 16.55 -16.58
N LYS A 38 -44.27 16.49 -16.60
CA LYS A 38 -43.38 17.56 -16.17
C LYS A 38 -42.52 18.05 -17.33
N GLU A 39 -42.29 19.35 -17.37
CA GLU A 39 -41.38 19.99 -18.31
C GLU A 39 -40.38 20.88 -17.57
N SER A 40 -39.18 21.00 -18.11
CA SER A 40 -38.14 21.91 -17.66
C SER A 40 -37.45 22.49 -18.89
N ALA A 41 -37.31 23.81 -18.96
CA ALA A 41 -36.69 24.52 -20.07
C ALA A 41 -37.15 24.04 -21.47
N GLY A 42 -38.46 23.84 -21.65
CA GLY A 42 -39.05 23.41 -22.93
C GLY A 42 -38.80 21.95 -23.31
N LYS A 43 -38.20 21.15 -22.42
CA LYS A 43 -37.99 19.70 -22.59
C LYS A 43 -38.82 18.92 -21.58
N LYS A 44 -39.33 17.77 -22.01
CA LYS A 44 -39.99 16.82 -21.10
C LYS A 44 -39.02 16.34 -20.03
N VAL A 45 -39.51 16.13 -18.81
CA VAL A 45 -38.80 15.43 -17.75
C VAL A 45 -39.44 14.06 -17.57
N ILE A 46 -38.66 13.00 -17.75
CA ILE A 46 -39.10 11.61 -17.64
C ILE A 46 -38.70 10.99 -16.30
N SER A 47 -39.43 9.96 -15.89
CA SER A 47 -39.07 9.17 -14.71
C SER A 47 -37.88 8.23 -15.01
N PHE A 48 -37.20 7.78 -13.96
CA PHE A 48 -36.16 6.76 -14.09
C PHE A 48 -36.69 5.46 -14.73
N GLN A 49 -37.91 5.04 -14.41
CA GLN A 49 -38.56 3.88 -15.03
C GLN A 49 -38.78 4.03 -16.54
N THR A 50 -38.94 5.26 -17.01
CA THR A 50 -39.01 5.57 -18.44
C THR A 50 -37.62 5.50 -19.06
N LEU A 51 -36.60 6.04 -18.38
CA LEU A 51 -35.20 5.97 -18.83
C LEU A 51 -34.77 4.52 -19.10
N LEU A 52 -35.06 3.60 -18.17
CA LEU A 52 -34.73 2.16 -18.30
C LEU A 52 -35.23 1.53 -19.62
N LYS A 53 -36.29 2.07 -20.20
CA LYS A 53 -36.89 1.54 -21.44
C LYS A 53 -36.26 2.10 -22.70
N ILE A 54 -35.65 3.27 -22.64
CA ILE A 54 -35.22 4.03 -23.83
C ILE A 54 -33.74 4.32 -23.88
N TRP A 55 -32.99 4.17 -22.77
CA TRP A 55 -31.63 4.66 -22.65
C TRP A 55 -30.67 4.17 -23.74
N ARG A 56 -30.88 2.97 -24.30
CA ARG A 56 -30.03 2.39 -25.35
C ARG A 56 -30.01 3.19 -26.66
N ASP A 57 -31.02 4.02 -26.90
CA ASP A 57 -31.11 4.87 -28.09
C ASP A 57 -30.51 6.28 -27.87
N TYR A 58 -30.05 6.56 -26.65
CA TYR A 58 -29.56 7.86 -26.22
C TYR A 58 -28.25 7.74 -25.44
N ILE A 59 -27.60 8.87 -25.21
CA ILE A 59 -26.44 8.95 -24.32
C ILE A 59 -26.87 9.67 -23.07
N VAL A 60 -26.64 9.04 -21.92
CA VAL A 60 -27.03 9.62 -20.64
C VAL A 60 -25.91 10.54 -20.16
N VAL A 61 -26.26 11.77 -19.82
CA VAL A 61 -25.33 12.71 -19.19
C VAL A 61 -25.89 13.08 -17.83
N VAL A 62 -25.19 12.70 -16.77
CA VAL A 62 -25.54 13.02 -15.41
C VAL A 62 -25.19 14.47 -15.14
N SER A 63 -26.22 15.25 -14.79
CA SER A 63 -26.19 16.71 -14.68
C SER A 63 -26.87 17.15 -13.38
N VAL A 64 -26.38 16.59 -12.26
CA VAL A 64 -26.82 16.92 -10.90
C VAL A 64 -25.69 17.62 -10.14
N GLY A 65 -25.99 18.12 -8.94
CA GLY A 65 -24.95 18.66 -8.05
C GLY A 65 -24.01 17.56 -7.55
N SER A 66 -22.78 17.94 -7.18
CA SER A 66 -21.75 17.01 -6.68
C SER A 66 -22.24 16.11 -5.55
N ASP A 67 -23.11 16.63 -4.68
CA ASP A 67 -23.66 15.92 -3.52
C ASP A 67 -24.53 14.71 -3.91
N TYR A 68 -25.08 14.69 -5.12
CA TYR A 68 -25.95 13.63 -5.63
C TYR A 68 -25.28 12.78 -6.72
N MET A 69 -24.11 13.20 -7.22
CA MET A 69 -23.47 12.57 -8.39
C MET A 69 -23.18 11.09 -8.15
N ALA A 70 -22.53 10.75 -7.03
CA ALA A 70 -22.17 9.38 -6.71
C ALA A 70 -23.39 8.46 -6.55
N GLU A 71 -24.47 8.96 -5.95
CA GLU A 71 -25.72 8.21 -5.79
C GLU A 71 -26.36 7.92 -7.16
N ILE A 72 -26.42 8.90 -8.06
CA ILE A 72 -26.98 8.71 -9.40
C ILE A 72 -26.12 7.77 -10.25
N CYS A 73 -24.79 7.90 -10.21
CA CYS A 73 -23.90 6.97 -10.92
C CYS A 73 -24.09 5.53 -10.42
N THR A 74 -24.15 5.33 -9.10
CA THR A 74 -24.43 4.01 -8.49
C THR A 74 -25.78 3.46 -8.96
N GLN A 75 -26.82 4.30 -8.98
CA GLN A 75 -28.15 3.92 -9.48
C GLN A 75 -28.13 3.47 -10.95
N LEU A 76 -27.34 4.14 -11.80
CA LEU A 76 -27.19 3.79 -13.21
C LEU A 76 -26.43 2.46 -13.38
N ASP A 77 -25.34 2.28 -12.63
CA ASP A 77 -24.53 1.06 -12.63
C ASP A 77 -25.35 -0.16 -12.18
N GLU A 78 -26.09 -0.05 -11.07
CA GLU A 78 -26.98 -1.11 -10.57
C GLU A 78 -28.10 -1.45 -11.55
N ALA A 79 -28.49 -0.50 -12.41
CA ALA A 79 -29.46 -0.70 -13.47
C ALA A 79 -28.86 -1.21 -14.79
N GLY A 80 -27.53 -1.38 -14.86
CA GLY A 80 -26.80 -1.83 -16.05
C GLY A 80 -26.70 -0.77 -17.15
N ILE A 81 -26.81 0.52 -16.79
CA ILE A 81 -26.57 1.64 -17.69
C ILE A 81 -25.12 2.06 -17.50
N GLU A 82 -24.22 1.60 -18.35
CA GLU A 82 -22.77 1.82 -18.23
C GLU A 82 -22.25 2.95 -19.15
N ASP A 83 -23.01 3.31 -20.20
CA ASP A 83 -22.62 4.33 -21.19
C ASP A 83 -23.19 5.70 -20.82
N TYR A 84 -22.62 6.32 -19.78
CA TYR A 84 -22.99 7.66 -19.31
C TYR A 84 -21.79 8.53 -18.93
N PHE A 85 -22.01 9.84 -18.83
CA PHE A 85 -20.97 10.82 -18.51
C PHE A 85 -21.40 11.80 -17.42
N ASP A 86 -20.45 12.27 -16.59
CA ASP A 86 -20.65 13.40 -15.68
C ASP A 86 -20.46 14.73 -16.42
N TYR A 87 -21.53 15.53 -16.49
CA TYR A 87 -21.52 16.86 -17.11
C TYR A 87 -20.44 17.79 -16.55
N THR A 88 -20.20 17.77 -15.24
CA THR A 88 -19.25 18.69 -14.59
C THR A 88 -17.82 18.45 -15.04
N VAL A 89 -17.45 17.17 -15.25
CA VAL A 89 -16.15 16.79 -15.81
C VAL A 89 -16.12 17.11 -17.30
N LEU A 90 -17.18 16.80 -18.05
CA LEU A 90 -17.23 17.13 -19.49
C LEU A 90 -17.06 18.63 -19.74
N ALA A 91 -17.73 19.49 -18.96
CA ALA A 91 -17.64 20.94 -19.10
C ALA A 91 -16.24 21.50 -18.83
N GLU A 92 -15.42 20.82 -18.03
CA GLU A 92 -14.03 21.18 -17.73
C GLU A 92 -13.03 20.69 -18.80
N THR A 93 -13.42 19.67 -19.58
CA THR A 93 -12.50 18.93 -20.46
C THR A 93 -12.77 19.16 -21.94
N ILE A 94 -14.00 19.53 -22.27
CA ILE A 94 -14.49 19.64 -23.63
C ILE A 94 -14.68 21.11 -23.97
N ILE A 95 -13.93 21.55 -24.97
CA ILE A 95 -13.91 22.95 -25.42
C ILE A 95 -15.17 23.29 -26.24
N CYS A 96 -15.73 22.30 -26.95
CA CYS A 96 -16.87 22.49 -27.84
C CYS A 96 -17.90 21.35 -27.73
N ALA A 97 -19.15 21.69 -27.45
CA ALA A 97 -20.24 20.74 -27.33
C ALA A 97 -20.52 19.97 -28.64
N ASP A 98 -20.42 20.64 -29.79
CA ASP A 98 -20.66 20.02 -31.10
C ASP A 98 -19.63 18.93 -31.42
N GLU A 99 -18.35 19.20 -31.12
CA GLU A 99 -17.27 18.21 -31.29
C GLU A 99 -17.50 16.98 -30.40
N PHE A 100 -17.97 17.19 -29.17
CA PHE A 100 -18.34 16.08 -28.28
C PHE A 100 -19.50 15.27 -28.83
N ILE A 101 -20.59 15.91 -29.23
CA ILE A 101 -21.73 15.24 -29.83
C ILE A 101 -21.31 14.45 -31.07
N GLU A 102 -20.43 14.99 -31.91
CA GLU A 102 -19.88 14.31 -33.08
C GLU A 102 -19.09 13.05 -32.69
N LYS A 103 -18.13 13.17 -31.75
CA LYS A 103 -17.33 12.03 -31.26
C LYS A 103 -18.22 10.92 -30.71
N LEU A 104 -19.27 11.28 -29.98
CA LEU A 104 -20.19 10.33 -29.38
C LEU A 104 -21.01 9.50 -30.39
N GLN A 105 -21.09 9.91 -31.66
CA GLN A 105 -21.85 9.19 -32.68
C GLN A 105 -21.25 7.83 -33.03
N THR A 106 -19.95 7.64 -32.80
CA THR A 106 -19.24 6.38 -33.12
C THR A 106 -18.74 5.71 -31.85
N GLU A 107 -18.63 4.38 -31.87
CA GLU A 107 -18.07 3.63 -30.75
C GLU A 107 -16.62 4.03 -30.45
N GLU A 108 -15.78 4.16 -31.48
CA GLU A 108 -14.40 4.62 -31.32
C GLU A 108 -14.30 6.02 -30.71
N GLY A 109 -15.18 6.94 -31.12
CA GLY A 109 -15.22 8.28 -30.57
C GLY A 109 -15.69 8.29 -29.11
N ARG A 110 -16.69 7.47 -28.74
CA ARG A 110 -17.09 7.29 -27.33
C ARG A 110 -15.94 6.79 -26.47
N VAL A 111 -15.20 5.77 -26.93
CA VAL A 111 -14.02 5.25 -26.22
C VAL A 111 -12.95 6.33 -26.01
N ARG A 112 -12.69 7.19 -27.01
CA ARG A 112 -11.75 8.31 -26.89
C ARG A 112 -12.20 9.32 -25.84
N VAL A 113 -13.48 9.68 -25.86
CA VAL A 113 -14.08 10.58 -24.87
C VAL A 113 -13.97 10.01 -23.46
N PHE A 114 -14.27 8.72 -23.25
CA PHE A 114 -14.08 8.06 -21.96
C PHE A 114 -12.62 8.14 -21.48
N LYS A 115 -11.65 7.91 -22.38
CA LYS A 115 -10.22 8.00 -22.03
C LYS A 115 -9.81 9.41 -21.60
N GLU A 116 -10.32 10.43 -22.27
CA GLU A 116 -10.08 11.85 -21.92
C GLU A 116 -10.75 12.18 -20.58
N TYR A 117 -12.01 11.78 -20.41
CA TYR A 117 -12.78 11.93 -19.18
C TYR A 117 -12.06 11.32 -17.95
N TYR A 118 -11.63 10.06 -18.03
CA TYR A 118 -10.93 9.40 -16.92
C TYR A 118 -9.56 10.02 -16.63
N ARG A 119 -8.84 10.48 -17.65
CA ARG A 119 -7.57 11.20 -17.46
C ARG A 119 -7.80 12.47 -16.63
N GLU A 120 -8.88 13.18 -16.90
CA GLU A 120 -9.15 14.46 -16.25
C GLU A 120 -9.70 14.30 -14.83
N LEU A 121 -10.51 13.26 -14.59
CA LEU A 121 -10.82 12.83 -13.23
C LEU A 121 -9.55 12.51 -12.41
N ALA A 122 -8.61 11.78 -13.01
CA ALA A 122 -7.33 11.46 -12.36
C ALA A 122 -6.50 12.73 -12.11
N ASN A 123 -6.42 13.65 -13.07
CA ASN A 123 -5.73 14.93 -12.92
C ASN A 123 -6.34 15.80 -11.81
N ARG A 124 -7.68 15.87 -11.75
CA ARG A 124 -8.41 16.62 -10.72
C ARG A 124 -8.14 16.04 -9.33
N SER A 125 -8.25 14.73 -9.20
CA SER A 125 -7.98 14.02 -7.94
C SER A 125 -6.55 14.22 -7.48
N LYS A 126 -5.57 14.11 -8.40
CA LYS A 126 -4.16 14.39 -8.13
C LYS A 126 -3.94 15.84 -7.71
N SER A 127 -4.58 16.80 -8.37
CA SER A 127 -4.43 18.22 -8.06
C SER A 127 -5.00 18.56 -6.69
N GLN A 128 -6.17 18.01 -6.33
CA GLN A 128 -6.76 18.16 -5.00
C GLN A 128 -5.88 17.53 -3.92
N PHE A 129 -5.33 16.34 -4.18
CA PHE A 129 -4.44 15.65 -3.27
C PHE A 129 -3.14 16.44 -3.03
N GLU A 130 -2.49 16.91 -4.09
CA GLU A 130 -1.30 17.76 -3.98
C GLU A 130 -1.62 19.07 -3.25
N TYR A 131 -2.75 19.72 -3.53
CA TYR A 131 -3.19 20.90 -2.78
C TYR A 131 -3.29 20.62 -1.27
N LEU A 132 -3.92 19.52 -0.86
CA LEU A 132 -4.04 19.15 0.55
C LEU A 132 -2.68 18.82 1.18
N LYS A 133 -1.81 18.09 0.47
CA LYS A 133 -0.45 17.77 0.95
C LYS A 133 0.37 19.02 1.28
N HIS A 134 0.21 20.11 0.54
CA HIS A 134 0.92 21.36 0.80
C HIS A 134 0.36 22.15 2.00
N LEU A 135 -0.87 21.86 2.44
CA LEU A 135 -1.53 22.57 3.54
C LEU A 135 -1.51 21.81 4.87
N VAL A 136 -1.37 20.48 4.81
CA VAL A 136 -1.46 19.62 5.98
C VAL A 136 -0.07 19.43 6.59
N ASP A 137 0.03 19.69 7.90
CA ASP A 137 1.16 19.24 8.69
C ASP A 137 1.01 17.74 8.96
N ILE A 138 1.85 16.95 8.28
CA ILE A 138 1.90 15.50 8.38
C ILE A 138 2.09 14.97 9.81
N THR A 139 2.73 15.76 10.69
CA THR A 139 2.94 15.40 12.10
C THR A 139 1.66 15.47 12.93
N THR A 140 0.63 16.15 12.42
CA THR A 140 -0.66 16.35 13.10
C THR A 140 -1.74 15.39 12.63
N LEU A 141 -1.44 14.55 11.63
CA LEU A 141 -2.38 13.57 11.12
C LEU A 141 -2.78 12.59 12.23
N LYS A 142 -4.08 12.43 12.40
CA LYS A 142 -4.66 11.51 13.38
C LYS A 142 -4.53 10.07 12.89
N ALA A 143 -4.60 9.14 13.83
CA ALA A 143 -4.72 7.73 13.53
C ALA A 143 -5.90 7.49 12.57
N GLU A 144 -5.73 6.49 11.72
CA GLU A 144 -6.77 6.03 10.80
C GLU A 144 -8.01 5.57 11.57
N THR A 145 -9.19 5.72 10.97
CA THR A 145 -10.47 5.36 11.61
C THR A 145 -11.30 4.36 10.82
N GLY A 146 -10.89 4.03 9.60
CA GLY A 146 -11.55 3.08 8.71
C GLY A 146 -11.02 1.65 8.83
N ALA A 147 -11.17 0.87 7.76
CA ALA A 147 -10.82 -0.55 7.72
C ALA A 147 -9.35 -0.83 8.10
N LEU A 148 -8.43 0.01 7.61
CA LEU A 148 -7.01 -0.10 7.92
C LEU A 148 -6.72 0.00 9.43
N ARG A 149 -7.51 0.76 10.20
CA ARG A 149 -7.32 0.80 11.66
C ARG A 149 -7.56 -0.55 12.32
N SER A 150 -8.50 -1.34 11.81
CA SER A 150 -8.75 -2.68 12.32
C SER A 150 -7.57 -3.61 12.01
N GLU A 151 -6.95 -3.44 10.84
CA GLU A 151 -5.74 -4.18 10.44
C GLU A 151 -4.54 -3.80 11.33
N GLN A 152 -4.31 -2.50 11.56
CA GLN A 152 -3.28 -1.97 12.47
C GLN A 152 -3.40 -2.51 13.91
N LEU A 153 -4.62 -2.57 14.45
CA LEU A 153 -4.82 -3.12 15.79
C LEU A 153 -4.66 -4.64 15.83
N GLY A 154 -5.09 -5.35 14.78
CA GLY A 154 -4.90 -6.79 14.67
C GLY A 154 -3.42 -7.19 14.56
N ILE A 155 -2.60 -6.44 13.83
CA ILE A 155 -1.15 -6.68 13.79
C ILE A 155 -0.47 -6.34 15.12
N LEU A 156 -0.93 -5.31 15.84
CA LEU A 156 -0.43 -4.99 17.19
C LEU A 156 -0.72 -6.13 18.18
N GLU A 157 -1.93 -6.70 18.14
CA GLU A 157 -2.29 -7.88 18.96
C GLU A 157 -1.40 -9.09 18.63
N PHE A 158 -1.17 -9.36 17.34
CA PHE A 158 -0.25 -10.42 16.89
C PHE A 158 1.17 -10.20 17.41
N VAL A 159 1.68 -8.97 17.32
CA VAL A 159 3.01 -8.61 17.80
C VAL A 159 3.12 -8.81 19.31
N SER A 160 2.10 -8.42 20.07
CA SER A 160 2.07 -8.65 21.53
C SER A 160 2.18 -10.13 21.84
N GLU A 161 1.38 -10.97 21.18
CA GLU A 161 1.41 -12.43 21.37
C GLU A 161 2.79 -13.01 21.03
N PHE A 162 3.39 -12.57 19.91
CA PHE A 162 4.70 -13.04 19.50
C PHE A 162 5.83 -12.63 20.46
N LEU A 163 5.79 -11.40 20.98
CA LEU A 163 6.76 -10.93 21.97
C LEU A 163 6.66 -11.72 23.28
N ASP A 164 5.45 -12.06 23.73
CA ASP A 164 5.25 -12.92 24.89
C ASP A 164 5.79 -14.34 24.63
N PHE A 165 5.58 -14.87 23.44
CA PHE A 165 6.06 -16.20 23.03
C PHE A 165 7.59 -16.32 23.07
N ILE A 166 8.33 -15.24 22.78
CA ILE A 166 9.80 -15.23 22.75
C ILE A 166 10.42 -14.58 24.00
N ALA A 167 9.62 -14.26 25.02
CA ALA A 167 10.06 -13.44 26.16
C ALA A 167 11.27 -14.03 26.92
N GLU A 168 11.38 -15.35 26.99
CA GLU A 168 12.47 -16.05 27.69
C GLU A 168 13.85 -15.87 27.02
N LEU A 169 13.91 -15.41 25.78
CA LEU A 169 15.17 -15.25 25.04
C LEU A 169 15.98 -14.01 25.47
N ASP A 170 15.37 -13.07 26.20
CA ASP A 170 15.95 -11.77 26.58
C ASP A 170 16.61 -11.05 25.39
N ILE A 171 15.90 -11.04 24.26
CA ILE A 171 16.29 -10.31 23.04
C ILE A 171 15.55 -8.98 22.93
N LYS A 172 16.12 -8.04 22.18
CA LYS A 172 15.57 -6.68 22.06
C LYS A 172 15.29 -6.26 20.62
N PRO A 173 14.31 -6.89 19.93
CA PRO A 173 13.76 -6.34 18.70
C PRO A 173 13.30 -4.90 18.93
N PHE A 174 13.72 -3.96 18.08
CA PHE A 174 13.43 -2.54 18.20
C PHE A 174 12.65 -2.03 16.99
N LEU A 175 11.76 -1.05 17.18
CA LEU A 175 11.01 -0.46 16.07
C LEU A 175 11.96 0.19 15.07
N THR A 176 11.72 -0.07 13.80
CA THR A 176 12.47 0.46 12.66
C THR A 176 11.48 0.95 11.60
N PHE A 177 11.96 1.64 10.56
CA PHE A 177 11.13 2.07 9.42
C PHE A 177 9.81 2.77 9.80
N GLY A 178 8.68 2.36 9.23
CA GLY A 178 7.37 2.99 9.42
C GLY A 178 6.94 3.00 10.88
N ASN A 179 7.16 1.89 11.60
CA ASN A 179 6.84 1.83 13.02
C ASN A 179 7.75 2.72 13.87
N LEU A 180 9.02 2.95 13.49
CA LEU A 180 9.87 3.92 14.19
C LEU A 180 9.41 5.37 13.95
N ILE A 181 8.99 5.71 12.72
CA ILE A 181 8.35 7.00 12.43
C ILE A 181 7.10 7.14 13.30
N GLY A 182 6.29 6.10 13.37
CA GLY A 182 5.09 6.04 14.20
C GLY A 182 5.39 6.33 15.68
N ALA A 183 6.38 5.66 16.26
CA ALA A 183 6.81 5.90 17.63
C ALA A 183 7.31 7.34 17.85
N TYR A 184 8.10 7.87 16.91
CA TYR A 184 8.72 9.19 17.01
C TYR A 184 7.71 10.34 16.85
N ARG A 185 6.81 10.23 15.87
CA ARG A 185 5.95 11.31 15.40
C ARG A 185 4.50 11.17 15.87
N HIS A 186 3.94 9.97 15.81
CA HIS A 186 2.52 9.70 16.00
C HIS A 186 2.16 9.06 17.34
N LYS A 187 3.16 8.55 18.08
CA LYS A 187 3.02 7.73 19.30
C LYS A 187 2.17 6.47 19.08
N GLY A 188 2.20 5.94 17.86
CA GLY A 188 1.36 4.85 17.37
C GLY A 188 1.58 4.68 15.88
N PHE A 189 0.64 4.07 15.17
CA PHE A 189 0.78 3.87 13.73
C PHE A 189 0.86 5.21 12.97
N VAL A 190 1.71 5.22 11.94
CA VAL A 190 1.55 6.21 10.88
C VAL A 190 0.21 5.89 10.18
N PRO A 191 -0.65 6.87 9.86
CA PRO A 191 -2.05 6.58 9.50
C PRO A 191 -2.22 5.66 8.28
N TRP A 192 -1.22 5.59 7.40
CA TRP A 192 -1.22 4.78 6.19
C TRP A 192 -0.33 3.54 6.27
N ASP A 193 0.22 3.18 7.43
CA ASP A 193 0.96 1.91 7.62
C ASP A 193 0.02 0.74 7.88
N ASP A 194 0.34 -0.40 7.27
CA ASP A 194 -0.38 -1.67 7.37
C ASP A 194 0.53 -2.86 7.77
N ASP A 195 1.83 -2.63 7.99
CA ASP A 195 2.83 -3.64 8.32
C ASP A 195 3.54 -3.37 9.67
N TRP A 196 4.46 -4.27 10.02
CA TRP A 196 5.20 -4.21 11.26
C TRP A 196 6.67 -4.61 11.09
N ASP A 197 7.55 -3.65 11.34
CA ASP A 197 8.98 -3.78 11.20
C ASP A 197 9.70 -3.77 12.56
N PHE A 198 10.50 -4.82 12.79
CA PHE A 198 11.51 -4.83 13.85
C PHE A 198 12.92 -4.89 13.28
N GLY A 199 13.79 -4.02 13.78
CA GLY A 199 15.24 -4.18 13.69
C GLY A 199 15.71 -5.15 14.78
N ILE A 200 16.71 -5.98 14.47
CA ILE A 200 17.33 -6.90 15.42
C ILE A 200 18.83 -7.03 15.15
N ILE A 201 19.65 -7.09 16.19
CA ILE A 201 21.09 -7.35 16.02
C ILE A 201 21.34 -8.83 15.78
N ARG A 202 22.38 -9.15 15.01
CA ARG A 202 22.73 -10.52 14.64
C ARG A 202 22.81 -11.49 15.80
N SER A 203 23.37 -11.09 16.94
CA SER A 203 23.49 -11.95 18.11
C SER A 203 22.12 -12.34 18.70
N ASP A 204 21.17 -11.40 18.74
CA ASP A 204 19.80 -11.65 19.17
C ASP A 204 18.99 -12.41 18.10
N TYR A 205 19.20 -12.10 16.82
CA TYR A 205 18.65 -12.88 15.72
C TYR A 205 19.08 -14.34 15.78
N ASN A 206 20.35 -14.62 16.06
CA ASN A 206 20.85 -15.98 16.19
C ASN A 206 20.14 -16.73 17.33
N LYS A 207 19.92 -16.09 18.49
CA LYS A 207 19.13 -16.70 19.58
C LYS A 207 17.69 -16.99 19.14
N LEU A 208 17.05 -16.03 18.45
CA LEU A 208 15.70 -16.18 17.92
C LEU A 208 15.61 -17.35 16.94
N MET A 209 16.59 -17.51 16.05
CA MET A 209 16.63 -18.60 15.08
C MET A 209 16.88 -19.96 15.71
N GLU A 210 17.74 -20.06 16.74
CA GLU A 210 17.92 -21.31 17.47
C GLU A 210 16.63 -21.74 18.19
N PHE A 211 15.90 -20.78 18.78
CA PHE A 211 14.59 -21.04 19.35
C PHE A 211 13.57 -21.44 18.28
N ALA A 212 13.50 -20.72 17.17
CA ALA A 212 12.55 -20.97 16.09
C ALA A 212 12.71 -22.37 15.50
N LYS A 213 13.94 -22.86 15.30
CA LYS A 213 14.20 -24.23 14.81
C LYS A 213 13.62 -25.33 15.70
N LEU A 214 13.40 -25.04 16.99
CA LEU A 214 12.90 -26.01 17.97
C LEU A 214 11.39 -25.91 18.17
N HIS A 215 10.81 -24.73 18.02
CA HIS A 215 9.44 -24.44 18.43
C HIS A 215 8.50 -24.05 17.27
N CYS A 216 9.07 -23.64 16.13
CA CYS A 216 8.37 -23.06 15.00
C CYS A 216 8.63 -23.86 13.72
N GLU A 217 7.89 -23.53 12.65
CA GLU A 217 8.24 -23.96 11.31
C GLU A 217 9.16 -22.93 10.67
N VAL A 218 10.29 -23.36 10.13
CA VAL A 218 11.31 -22.48 9.56
C VAL A 218 11.65 -22.97 8.17
N GLY A 219 11.67 -22.07 7.20
CA GLY A 219 11.93 -22.44 5.82
C GLY A 219 12.00 -21.23 4.91
N THR A 220 12.01 -21.50 3.61
CA THR A 220 12.05 -20.47 2.57
C THR A 220 10.98 -20.79 1.54
N ARG A 221 10.20 -19.78 1.16
CA ARG A 221 9.27 -19.88 0.04
C ARG A 221 9.99 -19.61 -1.29
N CYS A 222 9.88 -20.55 -2.24
CA CYS A 222 10.18 -20.29 -3.65
C CYS A 222 8.89 -20.44 -4.47
N ASP A 223 8.47 -19.34 -5.09
CA ASP A 223 7.20 -19.26 -5.81
C ASP A 223 6.01 -19.74 -4.95
N TYR A 224 5.32 -20.79 -5.41
CA TYR A 224 4.18 -21.40 -4.74
C TYR A 224 4.56 -22.61 -3.87
N THR A 225 5.85 -22.81 -3.58
CA THR A 225 6.34 -23.95 -2.79
C THR A 225 7.07 -23.47 -1.54
N TRP A 226 6.70 -24.03 -0.40
CA TRP A 226 7.40 -23.89 0.87
C TRP A 226 8.43 -24.99 1.04
N TYR A 227 9.67 -24.62 1.34
CA TYR A 227 10.76 -25.55 1.63
C TYR A 227 11.13 -25.43 3.11
N SER A 228 10.76 -26.45 3.89
CA SER A 228 11.08 -26.54 5.30
C SER A 228 12.57 -26.82 5.50
N ASN A 229 13.15 -26.28 6.57
CA ASN A 229 14.49 -26.65 7.03
C ASN A 229 14.59 -28.13 7.44
N SER A 230 13.47 -28.79 7.71
CA SER A 230 13.40 -30.24 7.96
C SER A 230 13.58 -31.09 6.69
N GLY A 231 13.54 -30.47 5.50
CA GLY A 231 13.61 -31.12 4.20
C GLY A 231 12.24 -31.41 3.56
N GLU A 232 11.14 -31.11 4.25
CA GLU A 232 9.79 -31.23 3.69
C GLU A 232 9.51 -30.10 2.69
N CYS A 233 8.78 -30.42 1.62
CA CYS A 233 8.32 -29.45 0.62
C CYS A 233 6.80 -29.52 0.52
N VAL A 234 6.12 -28.39 0.71
CA VAL A 234 4.66 -28.32 0.63
C VAL A 234 4.23 -27.16 -0.24
N SER A 235 3.04 -27.26 -0.84
CA SER A 235 2.42 -26.13 -1.50
C SER A 235 2.23 -25.00 -0.48
N TRP A 236 2.58 -23.77 -0.87
CA TRP A 236 2.41 -22.59 -0.02
C TRP A 236 0.94 -22.37 0.37
N TYR A 237 0.00 -22.77 -0.50
CA TYR A 237 -1.44 -22.71 -0.21
C TYR A 237 -1.88 -23.70 0.89
N ASP A 238 -1.10 -24.75 1.13
CA ASP A 238 -1.41 -25.79 2.11
C ASP A 238 -0.69 -25.60 3.44
N ILE A 239 0.18 -24.59 3.57
CA ILE A 239 1.03 -24.40 4.76
C ILE A 239 0.22 -24.31 6.06
N PHE A 240 -0.98 -23.77 5.99
CA PHE A 240 -1.91 -23.63 7.12
C PHE A 240 -2.56 -24.94 7.55
N GLN A 241 -2.70 -25.87 6.62
CA GLN A 241 -3.27 -27.19 6.87
C GLN A 241 -2.19 -28.13 7.39
N VAL A 242 -0.96 -28.01 6.86
CA VAL A 242 0.18 -28.84 7.27
C VAL A 242 0.71 -28.42 8.64
N TYR A 243 0.83 -27.11 8.88
CA TYR A 243 1.38 -26.56 10.12
C TYR A 243 0.34 -25.68 10.83
N PRO A 244 -0.81 -26.20 11.29
CA PRO A 244 -1.82 -25.37 11.93
C PRO A 244 -1.32 -24.78 13.25
N ASP A 245 -1.65 -23.51 13.49
CA ASP A 245 -1.33 -22.75 14.71
C ASP A 245 0.16 -22.65 15.05
N LYS A 246 1.02 -22.76 14.03
CA LYS A 246 2.47 -22.60 14.14
C LYS A 246 2.90 -21.19 13.75
N TYR A 247 3.92 -20.67 14.41
CA TYR A 247 4.68 -19.57 13.84
C TYR A 247 5.51 -20.11 12.68
N ILE A 248 5.45 -19.40 11.56
CA ILE A 248 6.20 -19.69 10.35
C ILE A 248 7.25 -18.59 10.19
N PHE A 249 8.52 -18.99 10.12
CA PHE A 249 9.66 -18.12 9.87
C PHE A 249 10.08 -18.28 8.40
N ASP A 250 9.59 -17.39 7.55
CA ASP A 250 9.94 -17.32 6.14
C ASP A 250 11.25 -16.56 5.95
N ILE A 251 12.33 -17.31 5.77
CA ILE A 251 13.68 -16.80 5.58
C ILE A 251 13.85 -16.41 4.12
N ARG A 252 13.97 -15.10 3.86
CA ARG A 252 14.17 -14.54 2.53
C ARG A 252 15.58 -13.94 2.46
N SER A 253 16.05 -13.71 1.24
CA SER A 253 17.35 -13.08 0.96
C SER A 253 17.40 -11.59 1.32
N ALA A 254 16.25 -11.00 1.63
CA ALA A 254 16.09 -9.57 1.87
C ALA A 254 15.59 -9.21 3.28
N MET A 255 15.02 -10.17 4.02
CA MET A 255 14.47 -10.01 5.36
C MET A 255 13.97 -11.37 5.89
N VAL A 256 13.62 -11.44 7.17
CA VAL A 256 12.87 -12.58 7.74
C VAL A 256 11.44 -12.16 8.04
N TYR A 257 10.47 -12.86 7.45
CA TYR A 257 9.05 -12.58 7.69
C TYR A 257 8.43 -13.65 8.60
N VAL A 258 7.83 -13.22 9.70
CA VAL A 258 7.22 -14.10 10.69
C VAL A 258 5.71 -13.90 10.72
N TYR A 259 4.96 -14.98 10.59
CA TYR A 259 3.50 -14.97 10.71
C TYR A 259 3.01 -16.24 11.40
N LYS A 260 1.74 -16.26 11.81
CA LYS A 260 1.12 -17.47 12.34
C LYS A 260 0.15 -18.09 11.33
N SER A 261 0.23 -19.40 11.16
CA SER A 261 -0.64 -20.18 10.29
C SER A 261 -1.97 -20.49 10.99
N THR A 262 -2.88 -19.52 11.06
CA THR A 262 -4.23 -19.73 11.57
C THR A 262 -5.15 -20.28 10.47
N TYR A 263 -6.01 -21.24 10.81
CA TYR A 263 -6.93 -21.88 9.86
C TYR A 263 -7.84 -20.85 9.16
N GLY A 264 -7.88 -20.88 7.81
CA GLY A 264 -8.91 -20.20 7.01
C GLY A 264 -8.65 -18.75 6.60
N SER A 265 -7.48 -18.15 6.86
CA SER A 265 -7.15 -16.79 6.37
C SER A 265 -5.90 -16.78 5.50
N ILE A 266 -6.04 -16.29 4.26
CA ILE A 266 -4.91 -15.97 3.37
C ILE A 266 -4.23 -14.64 3.72
N TYR A 267 -4.90 -13.77 4.48
CA TYR A 267 -4.38 -12.46 4.90
C TYR A 267 -3.89 -12.54 6.34
N LYS A 268 -2.65 -12.13 6.59
CA LYS A 268 -1.97 -12.41 7.85
C LYS A 268 -1.32 -11.15 8.41
N PRO A 269 -1.59 -10.81 9.69
CA PRO A 269 -0.62 -10.01 10.41
C PRO A 269 0.70 -10.79 10.48
N GLY A 270 1.79 -10.08 10.27
CA GLY A 270 3.13 -10.65 10.33
C GLY A 270 4.13 -9.60 10.76
N ILE A 271 5.36 -10.02 11.01
CA ILE A 271 6.45 -9.16 11.44
C ILE A 271 7.59 -9.31 10.44
N ASP A 272 8.06 -8.20 9.89
CA ASP A 272 9.30 -8.12 9.17
C ASP A 272 10.46 -7.89 10.16
N PHE A 273 11.40 -8.83 10.19
CA PHE A 273 12.65 -8.71 10.92
C PHE A 273 13.78 -8.29 9.99
N TRP A 274 14.36 -7.12 10.29
CA TRP A 274 15.50 -6.53 9.61
C TRP A 274 16.75 -6.73 10.45
N ILE A 275 17.70 -7.52 9.96
CA ILE A 275 18.89 -7.85 10.74
C ILE A 275 19.97 -6.79 10.52
N PHE A 276 20.63 -6.40 11.62
CA PHE A 276 21.75 -5.49 11.63
C PHE A 276 23.01 -6.21 12.12
N ASP A 277 24.12 -5.90 11.45
CA ASP A 277 25.45 -6.40 11.78
C ASP A 277 26.33 -5.24 12.30
N PHE A 278 27.23 -5.58 13.22
CA PHE A 278 28.33 -4.71 13.57
C PHE A 278 29.53 -5.01 12.66
N TYR A 279 30.30 -3.99 12.36
CA TYR A 279 31.48 -4.09 11.50
C TYR A 279 32.70 -3.56 12.23
N SER A 280 33.88 -4.13 12.00
CA SER A 280 35.12 -3.68 12.63
C SER A 280 35.31 -2.17 12.51
N ASP A 281 35.78 -1.53 13.59
CA ASP A 281 36.07 -0.09 13.62
C ASP A 281 37.09 0.33 12.54
N SER A 282 37.94 -0.60 12.11
CA SER A 282 38.95 -0.38 11.07
C SER A 282 38.42 -0.61 9.65
N TYR A 283 37.14 -0.93 9.47
CA TYR A 283 36.57 -1.25 8.16
C TYR A 283 36.04 0.01 7.49
N ASP A 284 36.58 0.35 6.32
CA ASP A 284 36.12 1.49 5.55
C ASP A 284 34.76 1.21 4.90
N ILE A 285 33.86 2.18 4.98
CA ILE A 285 32.51 2.04 4.39
C ILE A 285 32.57 1.96 2.86
N ALA A 286 33.52 2.60 2.20
CA ALA A 286 33.67 2.52 0.75
C ALA A 286 34.04 1.09 0.31
N ASP A 287 34.95 0.44 1.06
CA ASP A 287 35.31 -0.96 0.83
C ASP A 287 34.10 -1.89 1.05
N HIS A 288 33.31 -1.63 2.09
CA HIS A 288 32.08 -2.36 2.34
C HIS A 288 31.07 -2.18 1.19
N MET A 289 30.83 -0.96 0.73
CA MET A 289 29.88 -0.68 -0.35
C MET A 289 30.34 -1.29 -1.69
N GLU A 290 31.65 -1.30 -1.97
CA GLU A 290 32.19 -1.98 -3.16
C GLU A 290 31.97 -3.50 -3.08
N TRP A 291 32.23 -4.10 -1.91
CA TRP A 291 31.97 -5.51 -1.69
C TRP A 291 30.48 -5.84 -1.76
N LEU A 292 29.63 -5.05 -1.12
CA LEU A 292 28.17 -5.19 -1.13
C LEU A 292 27.61 -5.12 -2.54
N LYS A 293 28.13 -4.23 -3.39
CA LYS A 293 27.77 -4.17 -4.81
C LYS A 293 28.10 -5.48 -5.54
N LYS A 294 29.25 -6.12 -5.25
CA LYS A 294 29.61 -7.41 -5.85
C LYS A 294 28.69 -8.53 -5.37
N VAL A 295 28.37 -8.55 -4.07
CA VAL A 295 27.43 -9.51 -3.47
C VAL A 295 26.04 -9.35 -4.09
N ASN A 296 25.50 -8.13 -4.14
CA ASN A 296 24.18 -7.85 -4.73
C ASN A 296 24.11 -8.25 -6.21
N ASN A 297 25.10 -7.87 -7.03
CA ASN A 297 25.15 -8.27 -8.43
C ASN A 297 25.14 -9.81 -8.59
N LYS A 298 25.73 -10.54 -7.64
CA LYS A 298 25.68 -12.01 -7.65
C LYS A 298 24.31 -12.52 -7.23
N VAL A 299 23.69 -11.95 -6.19
CA VAL A 299 22.33 -12.29 -5.75
C VAL A 299 21.31 -12.06 -6.87
N ASP A 300 21.40 -10.93 -7.58
CA ASP A 300 20.52 -10.58 -8.72
C ASP A 300 20.62 -11.58 -9.88
N SER A 301 21.74 -12.33 -9.97
CA SER A 301 21.94 -13.38 -10.98
C SER A 301 21.39 -14.75 -10.57
N ILE A 302 20.96 -14.92 -9.31
CA ILE A 302 20.43 -16.17 -8.77
C ILE A 302 18.90 -16.09 -8.81
N GLU A 303 18.25 -17.02 -9.49
CA GLU A 303 16.78 -17.05 -9.56
C GLU A 303 16.15 -17.64 -8.28
N ASN A 304 16.74 -18.73 -7.78
CA ASN A 304 16.18 -19.48 -6.65
C ASN A 304 16.45 -18.81 -5.29
N GLU A 305 15.40 -18.62 -4.49
CA GLU A 305 15.50 -17.89 -3.21
C GLU A 305 16.36 -18.62 -2.16
N ILE A 306 16.29 -19.94 -2.09
CA ILE A 306 17.13 -20.74 -1.17
C ILE A 306 18.61 -20.61 -1.53
N GLU A 307 18.92 -20.61 -2.83
CA GLU A 307 20.30 -20.39 -3.28
C GLU A 307 20.81 -19.00 -2.91
N LYS A 308 19.97 -17.95 -3.00
CA LYS A 308 20.34 -16.60 -2.54
C LYS A 308 20.61 -16.58 -1.05
N VAL A 309 19.71 -17.13 -0.23
CA VAL A 309 19.85 -17.20 1.24
C VAL A 309 21.15 -17.92 1.61
N ASN A 310 21.43 -19.07 0.98
CA ASN A 310 22.66 -19.83 1.22
C ASN A 310 23.93 -19.08 0.77
N TYR A 311 23.87 -18.40 -0.38
CA TYR A 311 24.98 -17.58 -0.87
C TYR A 311 25.30 -16.44 0.10
N LEU A 312 24.29 -15.66 0.50
CA LEU A 312 24.44 -14.55 1.44
C LEU A 312 24.98 -15.02 2.79
N LYS A 313 24.44 -16.11 3.32
CA LYS A 313 24.97 -16.73 4.54
C LYS A 313 26.46 -17.07 4.41
N SER A 314 26.86 -17.67 3.28
CA SER A 314 28.26 -18.03 3.02
C SER A 314 29.18 -16.82 2.90
N GLU A 315 28.76 -15.77 2.20
CA GLU A 315 29.55 -14.53 2.05
C GLU A 315 29.70 -13.78 3.37
N ARG A 316 28.64 -13.75 4.18
CA ARG A 316 28.68 -13.20 5.54
C ARG A 316 29.71 -13.93 6.40
N GLU A 317 29.67 -15.26 6.42
CA GLU A 317 30.59 -16.10 7.21
C GLU A 317 32.06 -15.96 6.80
N LYS A 318 32.33 -15.65 5.53
CA LYS A 318 33.69 -15.38 5.04
C LYS A 318 34.21 -13.98 5.40
N ASN A 319 33.33 -13.02 5.68
CA ASN A 319 33.72 -11.66 5.94
C ASN A 319 34.17 -11.46 7.39
N SER A 320 35.49 -11.52 7.62
CA SER A 320 36.12 -11.31 8.93
C SER A 320 35.95 -9.90 9.51
N LYS A 321 35.35 -8.96 8.77
CA LYS A 321 35.04 -7.62 9.25
C LYS A 321 33.69 -7.54 9.96
N ILE A 322 32.83 -8.53 9.81
CA ILE A 322 31.55 -8.61 10.53
C ILE A 322 31.81 -9.09 11.96
N SER A 323 31.20 -8.41 12.93
CA SER A 323 31.37 -8.64 14.37
C SER A 323 30.02 -9.01 15.00
N LEU A 324 30.04 -10.03 15.86
CA LEU A 324 28.91 -10.33 16.75
C LEU A 324 28.89 -9.44 17.99
N GLU A 325 30.03 -8.84 18.32
CA GLU A 325 30.18 -7.87 19.40
C GLU A 325 29.96 -6.45 18.89
N MET A 326 29.43 -5.58 19.74
CA MET A 326 29.17 -4.19 19.40
C MET A 326 30.48 -3.44 19.11
N THR A 327 30.56 -2.88 17.91
CA THR A 327 31.61 -1.93 17.49
C THR A 327 30.98 -0.54 17.31
N ASN A 328 31.74 0.45 16.83
CA ASN A 328 31.18 1.76 16.49
C ASN A 328 30.37 1.75 15.19
N ASN A 329 30.57 0.76 14.32
CA ASN A 329 30.01 0.70 12.98
C ASN A 329 28.84 -0.28 12.92
N LEU A 330 27.62 0.25 12.85
CA LEU A 330 26.40 -0.51 12.64
C LEU A 330 25.94 -0.34 11.18
N PHE A 331 25.41 -1.40 10.59
CA PHE A 331 24.82 -1.38 9.24
C PHE A 331 23.80 -2.50 9.10
N PRO A 332 22.87 -2.40 8.14
CA PRO A 332 22.09 -3.56 7.72
C PRO A 332 22.98 -4.78 7.41
N GLY A 333 22.47 -5.96 7.71
CA GLY A 333 23.08 -7.20 7.26
C GLY A 333 23.04 -7.28 5.74
N ILE A 334 23.98 -8.03 5.16
CA ILE A 334 23.99 -8.23 3.70
C ILE A 334 22.77 -9.02 3.20
N ASP A 335 22.15 -9.78 4.09
CA ASP A 335 20.91 -10.54 3.97
C ASP A 335 19.64 -9.70 4.27
N ASP A 336 19.78 -8.38 4.39
CA ASP A 336 18.69 -7.45 4.69
C ASP A 336 18.67 -6.20 3.79
N ASN A 337 19.28 -6.31 2.61
CA ASN A 337 19.74 -5.14 1.87
C ASN A 337 18.71 -4.58 0.86
N ALA A 338 17.61 -5.28 0.59
CA ALA A 338 16.69 -4.91 -0.49
C ALA A 338 15.65 -3.84 -0.10
N GLY A 339 15.45 -3.59 1.21
CA GLY A 339 14.34 -2.77 1.70
C GLY A 339 14.65 -1.30 2.01
N TYR A 340 15.91 -0.89 2.09
CA TYR A 340 16.25 0.45 2.60
C TYR A 340 16.18 1.51 1.49
N PRO A 341 15.23 2.47 1.56
CA PRO A 341 15.10 3.52 0.54
C PRO A 341 16.36 4.41 0.43
N GLY A 342 17.10 4.58 1.54
CA GLY A 342 18.29 5.42 1.64
C GLY A 342 19.62 4.80 1.17
N LEU A 343 19.71 3.48 0.92
CA LEU A 343 21.00 2.81 0.65
C LEU A 343 21.71 3.26 -0.62
N LYS A 344 20.98 3.89 -1.56
CA LYS A 344 21.53 4.32 -2.85
C LYS A 344 22.65 5.37 -2.73
N ASN A 345 22.79 6.06 -1.59
CA ASN A 345 23.78 7.13 -1.38
C ASN A 345 24.48 7.08 0.00
N VAL A 346 24.73 5.89 0.55
CA VAL A 346 25.37 5.77 1.87
C VAL A 346 26.88 5.81 1.76
N ASN A 347 27.50 6.74 2.48
CA ASN A 347 28.95 6.96 2.55
C ASN A 347 29.48 6.95 3.99
N ARG A 348 28.70 6.44 4.94
CA ARG A 348 29.05 6.37 6.36
C ARG A 348 28.41 5.15 7.03
N TRP A 349 29.08 4.64 8.04
CA TRP A 349 28.46 3.71 8.99
C TRP A 349 27.41 4.44 9.85
N MET A 350 26.42 3.69 10.34
CA MET A 350 25.55 4.19 11.39
C MET A 350 26.30 4.10 12.72
N PRO A 351 26.50 5.20 13.48
CA PRO A 351 27.24 5.14 14.72
C PRO A 351 26.46 4.35 15.77
N ALA A 352 26.95 3.18 16.16
CA ALA A 352 26.26 2.29 17.10
C ALA A 352 25.90 2.98 18.43
N LYS A 353 26.74 3.91 18.90
CA LYS A 353 26.52 4.72 20.11
C LYS A 353 25.31 5.66 20.05
N GLU A 354 24.82 6.00 18.86
CA GLU A 354 23.58 6.77 18.67
C GLU A 354 22.36 5.85 18.81
N ILE A 355 22.52 4.56 18.53
CA ILE A 355 21.44 3.58 18.55
C ILE A 355 21.34 2.91 19.92
N TYR A 356 22.49 2.57 20.52
CA TYR A 356 22.58 1.80 21.77
C TYR A 356 23.05 2.65 22.98
N PRO A 357 22.64 2.29 24.21
CA PRO A 357 21.68 1.23 24.53
C PRO A 357 20.26 1.60 24.08
N LEU A 358 19.48 0.60 23.67
CA LEU A 358 18.07 0.79 23.34
C LEU A 358 17.30 1.29 24.56
N ARG A 359 16.18 1.98 24.31
CA ARG A 359 15.25 2.44 25.34
C ARG A 359 13.82 2.07 24.97
N LYS A 360 12.91 2.08 25.94
CA LYS A 360 11.48 1.92 25.66
C LYS A 360 10.86 3.26 25.22
N ALA A 361 9.87 3.18 24.34
CA ALA A 361 9.02 4.30 23.94
C ALA A 361 7.56 3.83 23.79
N PRO A 362 6.59 4.71 24.08
CA PRO A 362 5.18 4.39 23.91
C PRO A 362 4.82 4.26 22.42
N TYR A 363 3.97 3.29 22.12
CA TYR A 363 3.36 3.09 20.82
C TYR A 363 1.96 2.52 21.04
N GLU A 364 0.93 3.26 20.65
CA GLU A 364 -0.46 2.95 20.97
C GLU A 364 -0.64 2.78 22.50
N ASN A 365 -1.06 1.59 22.95
CA ASN A 365 -1.24 1.22 24.35
C ASN A 365 -0.08 0.38 24.92
N MET A 366 1.04 0.26 24.21
CA MET A 366 2.18 -0.60 24.56
C MET A 366 3.51 0.18 24.58
N GLU A 367 4.60 -0.49 24.99
CA GLU A 367 5.95 0.05 24.94
C GLU A 367 6.92 -0.88 24.20
N PHE A 368 7.61 -0.33 23.19
CA PHE A 368 8.57 -1.08 22.37
C PHE A 368 9.98 -0.56 22.54
N TRP A 369 10.96 -1.43 22.26
CA TRP A 369 12.34 -0.96 22.19
C TRP A 369 12.49 -0.07 20.98
N VAL A 370 13.24 1.01 21.13
CA VAL A 370 13.61 1.94 20.07
C VAL A 370 15.08 2.32 20.22
N PRO A 371 15.74 2.78 19.14
CA PRO A 371 17.05 3.40 19.24
C PRO A 371 17.07 4.51 20.30
N LYS A 372 18.20 4.63 21.02
CA LYS A 372 18.45 5.73 21.96
C LYS A 372 18.15 7.09 21.30
N ASN A 373 18.73 7.29 20.12
CA ASN A 373 18.47 8.39 19.21
C ASN A 373 17.65 7.88 18.00
N MET A 374 16.32 7.95 18.10
CA MET A 374 15.40 7.54 17.02
C MET A 374 15.67 8.32 15.73
N GLN A 375 15.96 9.62 15.85
CA GLN A 375 16.24 10.49 14.71
C GLN A 375 17.47 10.03 13.92
N ALA A 376 18.55 9.63 14.60
CA ALA A 376 19.76 9.15 13.92
C ALA A 376 19.51 7.90 13.05
N MET A 377 18.60 7.01 13.49
CA MET A 377 18.17 5.85 12.69
C MET A 377 17.29 6.29 11.51
N LEU A 378 16.31 7.17 11.75
CA LEU A 378 15.38 7.64 10.72
C LEU A 378 16.09 8.43 9.60
N GLU A 379 17.06 9.30 9.95
CA GLU A 379 17.90 10.03 8.99
C GLU A 379 18.81 9.11 8.16
N PHE A 380 19.08 7.90 8.65
CA PHE A 380 19.82 6.91 7.89
C PHE A 380 18.89 6.13 6.93
N GLN A 381 17.67 5.83 7.37
CA GLN A 381 16.71 5.02 6.61
C GLN A 381 16.02 5.80 5.49
N TYR A 382 15.71 7.07 5.74
CA TYR A 382 14.90 7.89 4.87
C TYR A 382 15.62 9.18 4.48
N PRO A 383 15.56 9.58 3.20
CA PRO A 383 15.97 10.92 2.78
C PRO A 383 15.15 12.03 3.47
N ASP A 384 13.85 11.79 3.67
CA ASP A 384 12.93 12.69 4.36
C ASP A 384 11.84 11.90 5.10
N TYR A 385 12.08 11.57 6.37
CA TYR A 385 11.09 10.87 7.21
C TYR A 385 10.00 11.82 7.76
N MET A 386 10.18 13.13 7.59
CA MET A 386 9.23 14.16 8.03
C MET A 386 8.30 14.61 6.90
N GLY A 387 8.52 14.14 5.67
CA GLY A 387 7.69 14.40 4.50
C GLY A 387 6.66 13.30 4.22
N PHE A 388 5.77 13.57 3.27
CA PHE A 388 4.85 12.58 2.74
C PHE A 388 5.60 11.58 1.85
N PRO A 389 5.33 10.27 1.96
CA PRO A 389 5.94 9.31 1.06
C PRO A 389 5.38 9.49 -0.35
N TYR A 390 6.17 9.12 -1.37
CA TYR A 390 5.82 9.36 -2.78
C TYR A 390 4.59 8.55 -3.23
N ASP A 391 4.31 7.45 -2.54
CA ASP A 391 3.25 6.48 -2.79
C ASP A 391 2.06 6.62 -1.81
N LEU A 392 1.98 7.73 -1.07
CA LEU A 392 0.85 8.00 -0.18
C LEU A 392 -0.48 7.89 -0.96
N GLY A 393 -1.41 7.08 -0.46
CA GLY A 393 -2.73 6.87 -1.05
C GLY A 393 -2.78 5.80 -2.15
N PHE A 394 -1.64 5.17 -2.48
CA PHE A 394 -1.61 3.96 -3.30
C PHE A 394 -1.63 2.71 -2.41
N PRO A 395 -2.23 1.59 -2.85
CA PRO A 395 -2.10 0.31 -2.15
C PRO A 395 -0.62 -0.08 -2.07
N LYS A 396 -0.08 -0.16 -0.86
CA LYS A 396 1.36 -0.34 -0.61
C LYS A 396 1.84 -1.78 -0.79
N HIS A 397 1.06 -2.73 -0.29
CA HIS A 397 1.36 -4.15 -0.34
C HIS A 397 0.22 -4.81 -1.10
N GLU A 398 0.51 -5.26 -2.32
CA GLU A 398 -0.47 -5.84 -3.24
C GLU A 398 -1.48 -6.76 -2.54
N ARG A 399 -2.73 -6.31 -2.42
CA ARG A 399 -3.91 -7.18 -2.28
C ARG A 399 -4.25 -7.86 -3.61
N ALA A 400 -3.24 -8.14 -4.43
CA ALA A 400 -3.36 -8.58 -5.82
C ALA A 400 -3.37 -10.11 -5.97
N TRP A 401 -4.02 -10.84 -5.07
CA TRP A 401 -4.17 -12.30 -5.22
C TRP A 401 -5.58 -12.81 -4.83
N GLY A 402 -6.60 -11.95 -4.97
CA GLY A 402 -7.99 -12.30 -4.65
C GLY A 402 -8.97 -12.40 -5.82
N ASN A 403 -8.68 -11.83 -7.00
CA ASN A 403 -9.67 -11.70 -8.07
C ASN A 403 -9.11 -11.87 -9.50
N GLN A 404 -8.24 -12.85 -9.74
CA GLN A 404 -8.11 -13.42 -11.08
C GLN A 404 -8.95 -14.70 -11.19
N ARG A 405 -10.27 -14.51 -11.24
CA ARG A 405 -11.17 -15.39 -11.99
C ARG A 405 -11.76 -14.57 -13.12
N ARG A 406 -11.21 -14.73 -14.32
CA ARG A 406 -11.93 -14.82 -15.60
C ARG A 406 -11.06 -15.57 -16.59
#